data_AF-A0A1Y2D232-F1
#
_entry.id   AF-A0A1Y2D232-F1
#
_cell.length_a   1.000
_cell.length_b   1.000
_cell.length_c   1.000
_cell.angle_alpha   90.00
_cell.angle_beta   90.00
_cell.angle_gamma   90.00
#
_symmetry.space_group_name_H-M   'P 1'
#
loop_
_entity.id
_entity.type
_entity.pdbx_description
1 polymer ?
#
loop_
_entity_poly.entity_id
_entity_poly.type
_entity_poly.pdbx_seq_one_letter_code
_entity_poly.pdbx_strand_id
1 'polypeptide(L)'
;MKITLSIFFFTLLLFINNIKAIWLPSQDMTWNYVLGNDIDVNSEKANVVDIDIRKSETKIKNLQKKGIKVICYFSVGTLESFRDDYPQFIAVKGLVQNTYDAWPDERWLDFRVEGIKPLLKNRMKLAVSKNCDAIEVDNLDGYQMKEVKSWPNPLTKKDTIVFAKWLSATAHSLGLSIGLKNVPSLIDELSSYYDFAINEECIKYNECYLYKNFLKTGKAVFGVTYYGLTENKNQLCKNLDGLGISMIVKSGKKLEQSGIVFKGEKYCGVSFNSAINTCFSIPLGYPCCTSTKEVIDTNEYGTWGIENGDWCGLKKASSSKSSASREINTGSSSSGSNNSSSSCFSKSLGFPCCSSKNKDIYFTDEKGNWGIENGEWCGISAAIKNNASCFSSALGIPCCSSKNAEIYYSDIKGNWGIENGDWCGISAAKVNNSCFSVALGFPCCSSSATEVFRDSYGSWGVEYGEWCGMSKAKTSSKKIKVKTVKVIKTKKN
;
A
#
# COMPACT_ATOMS: atom_id res chain seq x y z
N MET A 1 15.04 63.81 -8.09
CA MET A 1 13.95 63.18 -7.32
C MET A 1 12.90 62.67 -8.29
N LYS A 2 12.92 61.36 -8.59
CA LYS A 2 11.86 60.55 -9.22
C LYS A 2 12.41 59.11 -9.23
N ILE A 3 12.09 58.35 -8.19
CA ILE A 3 12.43 56.92 -8.13
C ILE A 3 11.15 56.16 -8.48
N THR A 4 11.12 55.59 -9.68
CA THR A 4 10.13 54.62 -10.10
C THR A 4 10.45 53.28 -9.44
N LEU A 5 9.62 52.85 -8.50
CA LEU A 5 9.70 51.53 -7.88
C LEU A 5 8.93 50.54 -8.75
N SER A 6 9.64 49.70 -9.50
CA SER A 6 9.05 48.60 -10.27
C SER A 6 8.86 47.41 -9.33
N ILE A 7 7.62 47.02 -9.08
CA ILE A 7 7.26 45.86 -8.25
C ILE A 7 7.32 44.62 -9.15
N PHE A 8 8.37 43.81 -8.99
CA PHE A 8 8.46 42.48 -9.60
C PHE A 8 7.62 41.51 -8.77
N PHE A 9 6.48 41.06 -9.31
CA PHE A 9 5.70 39.95 -8.76
C PHE A 9 6.45 38.65 -9.07
N PHE A 10 7.16 38.09 -8.10
CA PHE A 10 7.72 36.75 -8.18
C PHE A 10 6.59 35.74 -7.90
N THR A 11 5.96 35.22 -8.94
CA THR A 11 5.07 34.05 -8.83
C THR A 11 5.93 32.82 -8.52
N LEU A 12 6.01 32.46 -7.25
CA LEU A 12 6.57 31.21 -6.78
C LEU A 12 5.65 30.06 -7.26
N LEU A 13 5.98 29.48 -8.41
CA LEU A 13 5.42 28.19 -8.84
C LEU A 13 5.89 27.13 -7.84
N LEU A 14 5.06 26.85 -6.84
CA LEU A 14 5.15 25.63 -6.06
C LEU A 14 5.00 24.46 -7.05
N PHE A 15 6.10 23.77 -7.33
CA PHE A 15 6.04 22.41 -7.87
C PHE A 15 5.43 21.53 -6.78
N ILE A 16 4.10 21.52 -6.70
CA ILE A 16 3.38 20.48 -6.00
C ILE A 16 3.66 19.22 -6.81
N ASN A 17 4.63 18.42 -6.37
CA ASN A 17 4.66 17.03 -6.78
C ASN A 17 3.30 16.48 -6.36
N ASN A 18 2.42 16.24 -7.35
CA ASN A 18 1.15 15.57 -7.14
C ASN A 18 1.48 14.15 -6.66
N ILE A 19 1.72 13.99 -5.36
CA ILE A 19 1.70 12.68 -4.71
C ILE A 19 0.27 12.23 -4.84
N LYS A 20 -0.01 11.43 -5.88
CA LYS A 20 -1.31 10.81 -6.08
C LYS A 20 -1.57 9.95 -4.84
N ALA A 21 -2.61 10.29 -4.09
CA ALA A 21 -2.99 9.51 -2.92
C ALA A 21 -3.25 8.05 -3.35
N ILE A 22 -2.81 7.10 -2.53
CA ILE A 22 -3.07 5.68 -2.71
C ILE A 22 -4.59 5.50 -2.80
N TRP A 23 -5.06 4.88 -3.88
CA TRP A 23 -6.48 4.63 -4.10
C TRP A 23 -6.91 3.38 -3.33
N LEU A 24 -7.85 3.53 -2.40
CA LEU A 24 -8.46 2.41 -1.69
C LEU A 24 -9.84 2.12 -2.31
N PRO A 25 -10.02 1.01 -3.06
CA PRO A 25 -11.32 0.66 -3.63
C PRO A 25 -12.31 0.28 -2.52
N SER A 26 -13.54 0.79 -2.65
CA SER A 26 -14.64 0.45 -1.74
C SER A 26 -15.36 -0.84 -2.17
N GLN A 27 -15.99 -1.52 -1.21
CA GLN A 27 -16.63 -2.83 -1.42
C GLN A 27 -17.85 -2.80 -2.37
N ASP A 28 -18.44 -1.63 -2.59
CA ASP A 28 -19.59 -1.44 -3.48
C ASP A 28 -19.20 -1.25 -4.94
N MET A 29 -17.90 -1.06 -5.24
CA MET A 29 -17.43 -0.89 -6.61
C MET A 29 -17.68 -2.16 -7.43
N THR A 30 -18.41 -2.00 -8.52
CA THR A 30 -18.51 -3.04 -9.55
C THR A 30 -17.20 -3.11 -10.32
N TRP A 31 -16.84 -4.31 -10.77
CA TRP A 31 -15.58 -4.52 -11.48
C TRP A 31 -15.76 -5.40 -12.71
N ASN A 32 -14.73 -5.45 -13.55
CA ASN A 32 -14.61 -6.40 -14.65
C ASN A 32 -13.16 -6.84 -14.81
N TYR A 33 -12.95 -8.09 -15.24
CA TYR A 33 -11.63 -8.68 -15.43
C TYR A 33 -11.41 -9.04 -16.89
N VAL A 34 -10.45 -8.38 -17.57
CA VAL A 34 -10.31 -8.42 -19.03
C VAL A 34 -8.84 -8.56 -19.44
N LEU A 35 -8.31 -9.79 -19.36
CA LEU A 35 -6.94 -10.13 -19.78
C LEU A 35 -6.85 -10.81 -21.16
N GLY A 36 -7.94 -11.43 -21.64
CA GLY A 36 -7.95 -12.21 -22.88
C GLY A 36 -7.98 -11.34 -24.13
N ASN A 37 -9.12 -10.71 -24.41
CA ASN A 37 -9.31 -9.86 -25.59
C ASN A 37 -9.10 -8.37 -25.26
N ASP A 38 -9.16 -7.50 -26.27
CA ASP A 38 -9.17 -6.06 -26.02
C ASP A 38 -10.47 -5.58 -25.40
N ILE A 39 -10.38 -4.52 -24.60
CA ILE A 39 -11.52 -3.89 -23.96
C ILE A 39 -12.06 -2.77 -24.86
N ASP A 40 -13.35 -2.82 -25.16
CA ASP A 40 -14.08 -1.71 -25.74
C ASP A 40 -14.47 -0.72 -24.63
N VAL A 41 -13.83 0.45 -24.70
CA VAL A 41 -14.02 1.54 -23.73
C VAL A 41 -15.47 2.03 -23.72
N ASN A 42 -16.15 2.03 -24.87
CA ASN A 42 -17.48 2.64 -24.98
C ASN A 42 -18.57 1.80 -24.31
N SER A 43 -18.48 0.48 -24.43
CA SER A 43 -19.45 -0.46 -23.85
C SER A 43 -19.19 -0.83 -22.39
N GLU A 44 -18.00 -0.54 -21.84
CA GLU A 44 -17.69 -0.82 -20.44
C GLU A 44 -18.50 0.06 -19.47
N LYS A 45 -18.99 -0.58 -18.40
CA LYS A 45 -19.90 -0.01 -17.39
C LYS A 45 -19.44 -0.25 -15.95
N ALA A 46 -18.46 -1.12 -15.71
CA ALA A 46 -17.92 -1.35 -14.38
C ALA A 46 -17.21 -0.11 -13.85
N ASN A 47 -17.18 0.04 -12.52
CA ASN A 47 -16.44 1.14 -11.87
C ASN A 47 -14.92 0.91 -11.94
N VAL A 48 -14.52 -0.36 -11.96
CA VAL A 48 -13.12 -0.80 -11.99
C VAL A 48 -12.93 -1.81 -13.13
N VAL A 49 -11.82 -1.73 -13.84
CA VAL A 49 -11.40 -2.77 -14.77
C VAL A 49 -9.98 -3.20 -14.47
N ASP A 50 -9.76 -4.50 -14.51
CA ASP A 50 -8.44 -5.10 -14.46
C ASP A 50 -8.04 -5.58 -15.86
N ILE A 51 -6.93 -5.04 -16.36
CA ILE A 51 -6.42 -5.25 -17.71
C ILE A 51 -4.90 -5.48 -17.70
N ASP A 52 -4.39 -6.18 -18.70
CA ASP A 52 -2.96 -6.43 -18.83
C ASP A 52 -2.14 -5.12 -18.96
N ILE A 53 -1.01 -5.02 -18.25
CA ILE A 53 -0.14 -3.83 -18.28
C ILE A 53 0.35 -3.46 -19.69
N ARG A 54 0.33 -4.37 -20.68
CA ARG A 54 0.70 -4.07 -22.07
C ARG A 54 -0.30 -3.15 -22.79
N LYS A 55 -1.53 -2.99 -22.29
CA LYS A 55 -2.49 -2.03 -22.86
C LYS A 55 -1.90 -0.62 -22.92
N SER A 56 -2.29 0.15 -23.94
CA SER A 56 -1.69 1.47 -24.18
C SER A 56 -2.13 2.49 -23.13
N GLU A 57 -1.26 3.46 -22.84
CA GLU A 57 -1.58 4.59 -21.97
C GLU A 57 -2.85 5.33 -22.44
N THR A 58 -3.02 5.49 -23.75
CA THR A 58 -4.23 6.09 -24.34
C THR A 58 -5.49 5.31 -24.00
N LYS A 59 -5.43 3.96 -24.01
CA LYS A 59 -6.57 3.12 -23.62
C LYS A 59 -6.93 3.33 -22.15
N ILE A 60 -5.92 3.32 -21.27
CA ILE A 60 -6.08 3.55 -19.83
C ILE A 60 -6.71 4.93 -19.57
N LYS A 61 -6.17 5.99 -20.18
CA LYS A 61 -6.73 7.35 -20.09
C LYS A 61 -8.18 7.43 -20.59
N ASN A 62 -8.53 6.72 -21.65
CA ASN A 62 -9.90 6.75 -22.18
C ASN A 62 -10.90 6.04 -21.25
N LEU A 63 -10.50 4.97 -20.56
CA LEU A 63 -11.31 4.37 -19.49
C LEU A 63 -11.47 5.35 -18.32
N GLN A 64 -10.37 5.97 -17.88
CA GLN A 64 -10.38 6.93 -16.76
C GLN A 64 -11.21 8.18 -17.05
N LYS A 65 -11.27 8.66 -18.30
CA LYS A 65 -12.16 9.75 -18.72
C LYS A 65 -13.64 9.42 -18.52
N LYS A 66 -14.01 8.13 -18.49
CA LYS A 66 -15.37 7.67 -18.15
C LYS A 66 -15.58 7.46 -16.64
N GLY A 67 -14.60 7.84 -15.81
CA GLY A 67 -14.62 7.60 -14.37
C GLY A 67 -14.28 6.16 -13.97
N ILE A 68 -13.78 5.33 -14.90
CA ILE A 68 -13.41 3.94 -14.63
C ILE A 68 -11.99 3.89 -14.07
N LYS A 69 -11.81 3.23 -12.93
CA LYS A 69 -10.50 2.95 -12.34
C LYS A 69 -9.84 1.77 -13.03
N VAL A 70 -8.53 1.85 -13.26
CA VAL A 70 -7.79 0.81 -14.00
C VAL A 70 -6.75 0.14 -13.10
N ILE A 71 -6.93 -1.16 -12.91
CA ILE A 71 -5.93 -2.06 -12.32
C ILE A 71 -5.09 -2.64 -13.47
N CYS A 72 -3.77 -2.63 -13.33
CA CYS A 72 -2.85 -3.16 -14.32
C CYS A 72 -2.25 -4.49 -13.84
N TYR A 73 -2.61 -5.57 -14.53
CA TYR A 73 -2.11 -6.93 -14.27
C TYR A 73 -0.68 -7.14 -14.77
N PHE A 74 0.11 -7.85 -13.96
CA PHE A 74 1.27 -8.63 -14.41
C PHE A 74 1.59 -9.75 -13.41
N SER A 75 2.16 -10.85 -13.89
CA SER A 75 2.63 -11.92 -13.02
C SER A 75 3.90 -11.53 -12.26
N VAL A 76 3.98 -11.93 -10.98
CA VAL A 76 5.18 -11.78 -10.13
C VAL A 76 5.82 -13.11 -9.76
N GLY A 77 5.07 -14.20 -9.83
CA GLY A 77 5.56 -15.57 -9.55
C GLY A 77 5.88 -16.39 -10.80
N THR A 78 5.46 -15.93 -11.98
CA THR A 78 5.76 -16.58 -13.27
C THR A 78 6.29 -15.56 -14.28
N LEU A 79 6.97 -16.08 -15.30
CA LEU A 79 7.47 -15.35 -16.45
C LEU A 79 6.77 -15.81 -17.72
N GLU A 80 6.00 -14.92 -18.31
CA GLU A 80 5.29 -15.13 -19.58
C GLU A 80 6.20 -14.83 -20.78
N SER A 81 6.32 -15.77 -21.71
CA SER A 81 7.25 -15.72 -22.86
C SER A 81 7.06 -14.53 -23.80
N PHE A 82 5.88 -13.93 -23.81
CA PHE A 82 5.50 -12.81 -24.68
C PHE A 82 5.77 -11.43 -24.07
N ARG A 83 6.36 -11.33 -22.87
CA ARG A 83 6.64 -10.05 -22.22
C ARG A 83 7.87 -9.39 -22.84
N ASP A 84 7.81 -8.07 -23.05
CA ASP A 84 8.92 -7.30 -23.62
C ASP A 84 10.20 -7.37 -22.77
N ASP A 85 10.04 -7.60 -21.46
CA ASP A 85 11.15 -7.75 -20.50
C ASP A 85 11.61 -9.20 -20.30
N TYR A 86 11.09 -10.16 -21.07
CA TYR A 86 11.46 -11.57 -20.99
C TYR A 86 12.98 -11.81 -21.09
N PRO A 87 13.73 -11.19 -22.05
CA PRO A 87 15.18 -11.33 -22.13
C PRO A 87 15.94 -10.94 -20.85
N GLN A 88 15.43 -9.96 -20.11
CA GLN A 88 16.04 -9.47 -18.87
C GLN A 88 15.85 -10.46 -17.73
N PHE A 89 14.69 -11.11 -17.63
CA PHE A 89 14.45 -12.14 -16.62
C PHE A 89 15.29 -13.40 -16.88
N ILE A 90 15.34 -13.89 -18.13
CA ILE A 90 16.15 -15.08 -18.46
C ILE A 90 17.66 -14.87 -18.27
N ALA A 91 18.13 -13.62 -18.32
CA ALA A 91 19.52 -13.28 -18.06
C ALA A 91 19.90 -13.38 -16.56
N VAL A 92 18.93 -13.40 -15.65
CA VAL A 92 19.18 -13.55 -14.21
C VAL A 92 19.36 -15.03 -13.88
N LYS A 93 20.61 -15.40 -13.58
CA LYS A 93 20.98 -16.77 -13.23
C LYS A 93 20.15 -17.29 -12.04
N GLY A 94 19.51 -18.45 -12.23
CA GLY A 94 18.74 -19.15 -11.19
C GLY A 94 17.34 -18.60 -10.93
N LEU A 95 16.94 -17.52 -11.60
CA LEU A 95 15.62 -16.91 -11.42
C LEU A 95 14.52 -17.74 -12.12
N VAL A 96 14.71 -18.07 -13.39
CA VAL A 96 13.70 -18.77 -14.20
C VAL A 96 13.84 -20.28 -14.00
N GLN A 97 12.75 -20.95 -13.62
CA GLN A 97 12.70 -22.37 -13.31
C GLN A 97 11.85 -23.13 -14.34
N ASN A 98 11.17 -24.20 -13.94
CA ASN A 98 10.40 -25.05 -14.83
C ASN A 98 9.10 -24.41 -15.34
N THR A 99 8.55 -25.01 -16.38
CA THR A 99 7.26 -24.64 -16.99
C THR A 99 6.12 -24.73 -15.98
N TYR A 100 5.15 -23.83 -16.11
CA TYR A 100 3.86 -23.96 -15.43
C TYR A 100 2.93 -24.85 -16.27
N ASP A 101 2.57 -26.04 -15.80
CA ASP A 101 1.82 -27.01 -16.63
C ASP A 101 0.49 -26.49 -17.17
N ALA A 102 -0.21 -25.63 -16.42
CA ALA A 102 -1.47 -25.03 -16.87
C ALA A 102 -1.27 -23.99 -17.99
N TRP A 103 -0.06 -23.42 -18.09
CA TRP A 103 0.30 -22.34 -19.02
C TRP A 103 1.69 -22.63 -19.61
N PRO A 104 1.78 -23.40 -20.71
CA PRO A 104 3.06 -23.87 -21.26
C PRO A 104 4.05 -22.76 -21.68
N ASP A 105 3.50 -21.58 -21.98
CA ASP A 105 4.24 -20.35 -22.32
C ASP A 105 4.75 -19.58 -21.08
N GLU A 106 4.47 -20.10 -19.88
CA GLU A 106 4.92 -19.54 -18.62
C GLU A 106 5.95 -20.44 -17.92
N ARG A 107 6.84 -19.80 -17.17
CA ARG A 107 7.86 -20.44 -16.33
C ARG A 107 7.71 -19.92 -14.91
N TRP A 108 7.81 -20.78 -13.90
CA TRP A 108 7.87 -20.35 -12.51
C TRP A 108 9.16 -19.58 -12.22
N LEU A 109 9.10 -18.63 -11.29
CA LEU A 109 10.22 -17.79 -10.86
C LEU A 109 10.61 -18.09 -9.42
N ASP A 110 11.90 -18.33 -9.16
CA ASP A 110 12.44 -18.31 -7.80
C ASP A 110 12.64 -16.86 -7.34
N PHE A 111 11.59 -16.28 -6.78
CA PHE A 111 11.59 -14.88 -6.35
C PHE A 111 12.50 -14.57 -5.14
N ARG A 112 13.21 -15.57 -4.60
CA ARG A 112 14.30 -15.35 -3.61
C ARG A 112 15.57 -14.84 -4.29
N VAL A 113 15.70 -15.02 -5.60
CA VAL A 113 16.82 -14.49 -6.39
C VAL A 113 16.68 -12.96 -6.48
N GLU A 114 17.56 -12.25 -5.78
CA GLU A 114 17.51 -10.78 -5.63
C GLU A 114 17.44 -10.00 -6.96
N GLY A 115 17.96 -10.58 -8.05
CA GLY A 115 17.88 -10.00 -9.40
C GLY A 115 16.45 -9.77 -9.92
N ILE A 116 15.43 -10.42 -9.34
CA ILE A 116 14.02 -10.20 -9.70
C ILE A 116 13.50 -8.80 -9.29
N LYS A 117 14.00 -8.26 -8.17
CA LYS A 117 13.48 -7.04 -7.56
C LYS A 117 13.55 -5.81 -8.47
N PRO A 118 14.70 -5.48 -9.10
CA PRO A 118 14.75 -4.35 -10.04
C PRO A 118 13.85 -4.55 -11.27
N LEU A 119 13.66 -5.79 -11.74
CA LEU A 119 12.81 -6.10 -12.89
C LEU A 119 11.33 -5.84 -12.57
N LEU A 120 10.86 -6.32 -11.41
CA LEU A 120 9.47 -6.06 -10.98
C LEU A 120 9.24 -4.59 -10.62
N LYS A 121 10.23 -3.91 -10.02
CA LYS A 121 10.16 -2.45 -9.81
C LYS A 121 10.00 -1.70 -11.14
N ASN A 122 10.63 -2.17 -12.22
CA ASN A 122 10.44 -1.58 -13.55
C ASN A 122 9.01 -1.83 -14.10
N ARG A 123 8.41 -3.01 -13.87
CA ARG A 123 6.99 -3.24 -14.20
C ARG A 123 6.07 -2.29 -13.41
N MET A 124 6.32 -2.07 -12.12
CA MET A 124 5.58 -1.10 -11.32
C MET A 124 5.77 0.34 -11.82
N LYS A 125 7.00 0.75 -12.16
CA LYS A 125 7.26 2.06 -12.77
C LYS A 125 6.54 2.24 -14.12
N LEU A 126 6.45 1.17 -14.92
CA LEU A 126 5.66 1.18 -16.15
C LEU A 126 4.18 1.44 -15.84
N ALA A 127 3.62 0.79 -14.81
CA ALA A 127 2.24 1.04 -14.38
C ALA A 127 2.03 2.50 -13.93
N VAL A 128 2.97 3.09 -13.17
CA VAL A 128 2.95 4.53 -12.83
C VAL A 128 2.97 5.39 -14.10
N SER A 129 3.89 5.13 -15.03
CA SER A 129 4.03 5.92 -16.26
C SER A 129 2.79 5.87 -17.15
N LYS A 130 2.07 4.75 -17.13
CA LYS A 130 0.80 4.56 -17.85
C LYS A 130 -0.42 5.09 -17.10
N ASN A 131 -0.21 5.67 -15.91
CA ASN A 131 -1.24 6.18 -15.01
C ASN A 131 -2.24 5.11 -14.56
N CYS A 132 -1.80 3.87 -14.33
CA CYS A 132 -2.64 2.86 -13.67
C CYS A 132 -3.09 3.38 -12.28
N ASP A 133 -4.30 3.04 -11.85
CA ASP A 133 -4.78 3.39 -10.51
C ASP A 133 -4.31 2.38 -9.46
N ALA A 134 -4.08 1.13 -9.87
CA ALA A 134 -3.52 0.08 -9.04
C ALA A 134 -2.81 -0.99 -9.89
N ILE A 135 -2.20 -1.97 -9.23
CA ILE A 135 -1.64 -3.17 -9.85
C ILE A 135 -2.24 -4.45 -9.25
N GLU A 136 -2.42 -5.48 -10.09
CA GLU A 136 -2.67 -6.86 -9.68
C GLU A 136 -1.35 -7.64 -9.83
N VAL A 137 -0.92 -8.31 -8.75
CA VAL A 137 0.30 -9.13 -8.74
C VAL A 137 -0.05 -10.62 -8.60
N ASP A 138 0.13 -11.38 -9.68
CA ASP A 138 -0.34 -12.78 -9.75
C ASP A 138 0.75 -13.83 -9.47
N ASN A 139 0.31 -15.07 -9.22
CA ASN A 139 1.10 -16.29 -9.04
C ASN A 139 1.95 -16.32 -7.76
N LEU A 140 1.47 -15.70 -6.68
CA LEU A 140 2.10 -15.79 -5.35
C LEU A 140 1.93 -17.17 -4.67
N ASP A 141 1.05 -18.01 -5.20
CA ASP A 141 0.72 -19.36 -4.74
C ASP A 141 1.70 -20.44 -5.22
N GLY A 142 2.79 -20.07 -5.90
CA GLY A 142 3.79 -21.01 -6.43
C GLY A 142 4.24 -22.08 -5.41
N TYR A 143 4.40 -21.76 -4.13
CA TYR A 143 4.77 -22.73 -3.08
C TYR A 143 3.76 -23.90 -2.91
N GLN A 144 2.53 -23.75 -3.41
CA GLN A 144 1.49 -24.77 -3.38
C GLN A 144 1.55 -25.70 -4.60
N MET A 145 2.20 -25.27 -5.67
CA MET A 145 2.16 -25.90 -6.98
C MET A 145 3.10 -27.10 -7.07
N LYS A 146 2.65 -28.17 -7.75
CA LYS A 146 3.41 -29.44 -7.85
C LYS A 146 4.76 -29.24 -8.55
N GLU A 147 4.80 -28.33 -9.50
CA GLU A 147 5.95 -27.98 -10.33
C GLU A 147 7.02 -27.30 -9.49
N VAL A 148 6.62 -26.41 -8.58
CA VAL A 148 7.54 -25.74 -7.65
C VAL A 148 7.97 -26.68 -6.53
N LYS A 149 7.06 -27.53 -6.03
CA LYS A 149 7.38 -28.55 -5.01
C LYS A 149 8.40 -29.59 -5.47
N SER A 150 8.59 -29.78 -6.77
CA SER A 150 9.58 -30.70 -7.32
C SER A 150 10.97 -30.09 -7.48
N TRP A 151 11.15 -28.79 -7.19
CA TRP A 151 12.47 -28.17 -7.19
C TRP A 151 13.38 -28.79 -6.13
N PRO A 152 14.70 -28.81 -6.34
CA PRO A 152 15.65 -29.23 -5.30
C PRO A 152 15.51 -28.43 -3.99
N ASN A 153 15.14 -27.15 -4.09
CA ASN A 153 14.84 -26.27 -2.96
C ASN A 153 13.52 -25.49 -3.25
N PRO A 154 12.36 -26.09 -2.96
CA PRO A 154 11.06 -25.52 -3.30
C PRO A 154 10.77 -24.23 -2.51
N LEU A 155 9.98 -23.35 -3.10
CA LEU A 155 9.49 -22.16 -2.40
C LEU A 155 8.63 -22.55 -1.20
N THR A 156 8.75 -21.80 -0.12
CA THR A 156 7.96 -21.99 1.10
C THR A 156 6.92 -20.88 1.29
N LYS A 157 5.94 -21.11 2.17
CA LYS A 157 5.02 -20.07 2.65
C LYS A 157 5.76 -18.82 3.15
N LYS A 158 6.86 -19.02 3.89
CA LYS A 158 7.66 -17.93 4.46
C LYS A 158 8.30 -17.08 3.36
N ASP A 159 8.83 -17.72 2.32
CA ASP A 159 9.39 -17.03 1.16
C ASP A 159 8.32 -16.16 0.49
N THR A 160 7.13 -16.72 0.24
CA THR A 160 6.00 -15.97 -0.34
C THR A 160 5.61 -14.77 0.52
N ILE A 161 5.52 -14.91 1.85
CA ILE A 161 5.16 -13.80 2.74
C ILE A 161 6.21 -12.68 2.67
N VAL A 162 7.50 -13.02 2.70
CA VAL A 162 8.59 -12.03 2.60
C VAL A 162 8.52 -11.29 1.27
N PHE A 163 8.32 -12.02 0.18
CA PHE A 163 8.21 -11.43 -1.16
C PHE A 163 6.97 -10.57 -1.33
N ALA A 164 5.80 -11.02 -0.85
CA ALA A 164 4.55 -10.27 -0.87
C ALA A 164 4.63 -8.94 -0.09
N LYS A 165 5.29 -8.95 1.08
CA LYS A 165 5.54 -7.71 1.85
C LYS A 165 6.49 -6.75 1.12
N TRP A 166 7.50 -7.29 0.43
CA TRP A 166 8.38 -6.47 -0.40
C TRP A 166 7.64 -5.85 -1.60
N LEU A 167 6.75 -6.60 -2.26
CA LEU A 167 5.95 -6.11 -3.39
C LEU A 167 5.05 -4.94 -2.97
N SER A 168 4.32 -5.10 -1.87
CA SER A 168 3.42 -4.06 -1.36
C SER A 168 4.17 -2.80 -0.93
N ALA A 169 5.24 -2.95 -0.13
CA ALA A 169 6.08 -1.81 0.26
C ALA A 169 6.67 -1.08 -0.96
N THR A 170 7.07 -1.82 -2.00
CA THR A 170 7.61 -1.23 -3.23
C THR A 170 6.53 -0.49 -4.02
N ALA A 171 5.34 -1.08 -4.17
CA ALA A 171 4.21 -0.43 -4.85
C ALA A 171 3.80 0.87 -4.12
N HIS A 172 3.67 0.83 -2.79
CA HIS A 172 3.34 2.01 -1.98
C HIS A 172 4.41 3.10 -2.06
N SER A 173 5.71 2.73 -2.10
CA SER A 173 6.80 3.70 -2.31
C SER A 173 6.74 4.41 -3.66
N LEU A 174 6.02 3.85 -4.63
CA LEU A 174 5.78 4.42 -5.96
C LEU A 174 4.40 5.10 -6.07
N GLY A 175 3.65 5.20 -4.98
CA GLY A 175 2.30 5.76 -4.98
C GLY A 175 1.25 4.90 -5.67
N LEU A 176 1.49 3.58 -5.78
CA LEU A 176 0.56 2.62 -6.39
C LEU A 176 -0.18 1.82 -5.32
N SER A 177 -1.49 1.67 -5.51
CA SER A 177 -2.26 0.65 -4.79
C SER A 177 -1.97 -0.75 -5.34
N ILE A 178 -2.08 -1.76 -4.50
CA ILE A 178 -1.76 -3.15 -4.84
C ILE A 178 -2.83 -4.14 -4.36
N GLY A 179 -3.21 -5.05 -5.24
CA GLY A 179 -4.16 -6.13 -4.97
C GLY A 179 -3.46 -7.46 -4.63
N LEU A 180 -3.95 -8.16 -3.60
CA LEU A 180 -3.52 -9.53 -3.30
C LEU A 180 -4.36 -10.51 -4.13
N LYS A 181 -3.72 -11.24 -5.06
CA LYS A 181 -4.37 -12.25 -5.88
C LYS A 181 -4.30 -13.63 -5.22
N ASN A 182 -5.47 -14.26 -5.04
CA ASN A 182 -5.63 -15.61 -4.49
C ASN A 182 -4.93 -15.79 -3.11
N VAL A 183 -4.08 -16.82 -2.96
CA VAL A 183 -3.37 -17.23 -1.73
C VAL A 183 -4.19 -17.14 -0.43
N PRO A 184 -5.41 -17.74 -0.38
CA PRO A 184 -6.33 -17.52 0.73
C PRO A 184 -5.76 -17.94 2.10
N SER A 185 -4.87 -18.93 2.13
CA SER A 185 -4.20 -19.37 3.36
C SER A 185 -3.17 -18.40 3.93
N LEU A 186 -2.87 -17.29 3.25
CA LEU A 186 -1.91 -16.25 3.68
C LEU A 186 -2.59 -14.89 3.93
N ILE A 187 -3.92 -14.82 3.82
CA ILE A 187 -4.68 -13.56 3.96
C ILE A 187 -4.50 -12.96 5.36
N ASP A 188 -4.47 -13.80 6.40
CA ASP A 188 -4.35 -13.33 7.78
C ASP A 188 -3.00 -12.63 8.03
N GLU A 189 -1.93 -13.07 7.37
CA GLU A 189 -0.60 -12.45 7.47
C GLU A 189 -0.40 -11.25 6.53
N LEU A 190 -1.14 -11.19 5.41
CA LEU A 190 -0.88 -10.25 4.32
C LEU A 190 -1.94 -9.14 4.16
N SER A 191 -3.17 -9.34 4.62
CA SER A 191 -4.30 -8.41 4.36
C SER A 191 -4.07 -6.97 4.84
N SER A 192 -3.25 -6.74 5.87
CA SER A 192 -2.90 -5.40 6.34
C SER A 192 -1.95 -4.64 5.39
N TYR A 193 -1.22 -5.35 4.53
CA TYR A 193 -0.22 -4.77 3.61
C TYR A 193 -0.77 -4.47 2.20
N TYR A 194 -1.94 -4.99 1.86
CA TYR A 194 -2.55 -4.84 0.53
C TYR A 194 -3.81 -3.99 0.58
N ASP A 195 -4.12 -3.29 -0.50
CA ASP A 195 -5.21 -2.30 -0.54
C ASP A 195 -6.56 -2.93 -0.88
N PHE A 196 -6.53 -4.06 -1.58
CA PHE A 196 -7.68 -4.89 -1.95
C PHE A 196 -7.23 -6.33 -2.24
N ALA A 197 -8.19 -7.20 -2.54
CA ALA A 197 -7.91 -8.56 -2.99
C ALA A 197 -8.65 -8.88 -4.28
N ILE A 198 -8.05 -9.78 -5.08
CA ILE A 198 -8.68 -10.43 -6.22
C ILE A 198 -8.69 -11.93 -5.96
N ASN A 199 -9.82 -12.58 -6.20
CA ASN A 199 -9.96 -14.02 -6.06
C ASN A 199 -10.61 -14.65 -7.28
N GLU A 200 -10.08 -15.80 -7.68
CA GLU A 200 -10.72 -16.70 -8.63
C GLU A 200 -11.34 -17.90 -7.91
N GLU A 201 -12.60 -18.19 -8.24
CA GLU A 201 -13.33 -19.39 -7.84
C GLU A 201 -13.56 -19.62 -6.33
N CYS A 202 -13.51 -18.60 -5.44
CA CYS A 202 -13.76 -18.83 -4.01
C CYS A 202 -15.13 -19.47 -3.72
N ILE A 203 -16.12 -19.24 -4.57
CA ILE A 203 -17.44 -19.84 -4.42
C ILE A 203 -17.41 -21.35 -4.67
N LYS A 204 -16.57 -21.81 -5.60
CA LYS A 204 -16.45 -23.22 -5.97
C LYS A 204 -15.72 -23.99 -4.89
N TYR A 205 -14.69 -23.38 -4.31
CA TYR A 205 -13.88 -23.96 -3.24
C TYR A 205 -14.45 -23.71 -1.83
N ASN A 206 -15.57 -22.98 -1.72
CA ASN A 206 -16.17 -22.58 -0.46
C ASN A 206 -15.15 -21.91 0.47
N GLU A 207 -14.45 -20.89 -0.04
CA GLU A 207 -13.35 -20.22 0.65
C GLU A 207 -13.51 -18.69 0.70
N CYS A 208 -14.66 -18.17 0.23
CA CYS A 208 -14.91 -16.72 0.20
C CYS A 208 -14.82 -16.08 1.60
N TYR A 209 -15.19 -16.83 2.65
CA TYR A 209 -15.14 -16.35 4.04
C TYR A 209 -13.70 -16.07 4.53
N LEU A 210 -12.67 -16.61 3.88
CA LEU A 210 -11.27 -16.35 4.23
C LEU A 210 -10.88 -14.89 3.97
N TYR A 211 -11.60 -14.19 3.11
CA TYR A 211 -11.38 -12.77 2.82
C TYR A 211 -11.96 -11.81 3.88
N LYS A 212 -12.52 -12.32 5.00
CA LYS A 212 -13.10 -11.51 6.09
C LYS A 212 -12.17 -10.40 6.60
N ASN A 213 -10.86 -10.61 6.57
CA ASN A 213 -9.89 -9.62 7.06
C ASN A 213 -9.71 -8.41 6.14
N PHE A 214 -9.95 -8.56 4.82
CA PHE A 214 -10.13 -7.42 3.93
C PHE A 214 -11.50 -6.76 4.17
N LEU A 215 -12.54 -7.58 4.27
CA LEU A 215 -13.92 -7.08 4.36
C LEU A 215 -14.17 -6.28 5.65
N LYS A 216 -13.63 -6.72 6.80
CA LYS A 216 -13.81 -6.02 8.08
C LYS A 216 -13.16 -4.63 8.12
N THR A 217 -12.14 -4.39 7.28
CA THR A 217 -11.43 -3.10 7.21
C THR A 217 -11.95 -2.23 6.06
N GLY A 218 -13.09 -2.57 5.47
CA GLY A 218 -13.68 -1.81 4.36
C GLY A 218 -12.97 -1.97 3.00
N LYS A 219 -11.94 -2.84 2.92
CA LYS A 219 -11.20 -3.06 1.66
C LYS A 219 -12.04 -3.90 0.70
N ALA A 220 -11.97 -3.58 -0.59
CA ALA A 220 -12.65 -4.34 -1.62
C ALA A 220 -12.05 -5.74 -1.78
N VAL A 221 -12.93 -6.69 -2.11
CA VAL A 221 -12.57 -8.02 -2.61
C VAL A 221 -13.30 -8.21 -3.92
N PHE A 222 -12.53 -8.35 -5.00
CA PHE A 222 -12.99 -8.55 -6.35
C PHE A 222 -12.95 -10.05 -6.67
N GLY A 223 -14.11 -10.71 -6.68
CA GLY A 223 -14.23 -12.14 -6.92
C GLY A 223 -14.69 -12.45 -8.34
N VAL A 224 -14.13 -13.48 -8.98
CA VAL A 224 -14.59 -14.00 -10.28
C VAL A 224 -14.88 -15.48 -10.18
N THR A 225 -15.97 -15.93 -10.81
CA THR A 225 -16.22 -17.35 -11.07
C THR A 225 -16.45 -17.61 -12.56
N TYR A 226 -16.23 -18.85 -12.98
CA TYR A 226 -16.23 -19.28 -14.38
C TYR A 226 -17.40 -20.20 -14.69
N TYR A 227 -17.67 -20.40 -15.99
CA TYR A 227 -18.69 -21.32 -16.51
C TYR A 227 -20.15 -20.87 -16.31
N GLY A 228 -20.37 -19.57 -16.16
CA GLY A 228 -21.70 -18.96 -16.26
C GLY A 228 -22.53 -18.98 -14.97
N LEU A 229 -23.60 -18.18 -14.97
CA LEU A 229 -24.41 -17.94 -13.78
C LEU A 229 -25.22 -19.15 -13.36
N THR A 230 -25.79 -19.89 -14.32
CA THR A 230 -26.67 -21.04 -14.05
C THR A 230 -25.96 -22.10 -13.22
N GLU A 231 -24.75 -22.48 -13.63
CA GLU A 231 -23.94 -23.50 -12.94
C GLU A 231 -23.54 -23.08 -11.53
N ASN A 232 -23.29 -21.79 -11.32
CA ASN A 232 -22.76 -21.27 -10.07
C ASN A 232 -23.83 -20.72 -9.13
N LYS A 233 -25.10 -20.62 -9.55
CA LYS A 233 -26.14 -19.86 -8.84
C LYS A 233 -26.26 -20.27 -7.37
N ASN A 234 -26.26 -21.57 -7.10
CA ASN A 234 -26.41 -22.09 -5.74
C ASN A 234 -25.19 -21.76 -4.86
N GLN A 235 -23.96 -21.97 -5.35
CA GLN A 235 -22.77 -21.59 -4.57
C GLN A 235 -22.65 -20.07 -4.41
N LEU A 236 -23.00 -19.28 -5.43
CA LEU A 236 -23.03 -17.82 -5.36
C LEU A 236 -23.95 -17.35 -4.23
N CYS A 237 -25.20 -17.83 -4.21
CA CYS A 237 -26.16 -17.44 -3.18
C CYS A 237 -25.76 -17.90 -1.78
N LYS A 238 -25.17 -19.10 -1.66
CA LYS A 238 -24.77 -19.64 -0.35
C LYS A 238 -23.50 -18.99 0.20
N ASN A 239 -22.46 -18.85 -0.63
CA ASN A 239 -21.12 -18.54 -0.17
C ASN A 239 -20.81 -17.04 -0.18
N LEU A 240 -21.70 -16.21 -0.76
CA LEU A 240 -21.59 -14.74 -0.70
C LEU A 240 -22.62 -14.09 0.23
N ASP A 241 -23.59 -14.83 0.76
CA ASP A 241 -24.54 -14.28 1.72
C ASP A 241 -23.79 -13.84 2.99
N GLY A 242 -23.95 -12.58 3.36
CA GLY A 242 -23.22 -11.98 4.46
C GLY A 242 -21.79 -11.54 4.14
N LEU A 243 -21.34 -11.58 2.88
CA LEU A 243 -19.99 -11.16 2.46
C LEU A 243 -20.02 -10.08 1.36
N GLY A 244 -19.42 -8.90 1.66
CA GLY A 244 -19.28 -7.77 0.74
C GLY A 244 -18.25 -7.94 -0.38
N ILE A 245 -18.28 -9.08 -1.09
CA ILE A 245 -17.41 -9.38 -2.23
C ILE A 245 -18.11 -8.94 -3.52
N SER A 246 -17.42 -8.11 -4.31
CA SER A 246 -17.88 -7.72 -5.64
C SER A 246 -17.60 -8.86 -6.61
N MET A 247 -18.63 -9.62 -6.99
CA MET A 247 -18.50 -10.86 -7.76
C MET A 247 -18.89 -10.66 -9.23
N ILE A 248 -18.05 -11.16 -10.14
CA ILE A 248 -18.39 -11.32 -11.56
C ILE A 248 -18.45 -12.79 -11.96
N VAL A 249 -19.27 -13.07 -12.96
CA VAL A 249 -19.42 -14.40 -13.55
C VAL A 249 -19.04 -14.36 -15.02
N LYS A 250 -18.06 -15.17 -15.42
CA LYS A 250 -17.61 -15.33 -16.79
C LYS A 250 -18.17 -16.62 -17.39
N SER A 251 -18.42 -16.62 -18.69
CA SER A 251 -18.90 -17.82 -19.41
C SER A 251 -17.85 -18.93 -19.51
N GLY A 252 -16.56 -18.59 -19.39
CA GLY A 252 -15.45 -19.52 -19.36
C GLY A 252 -14.18 -18.86 -18.82
N LYS A 253 -13.05 -19.59 -18.86
CA LYS A 253 -11.76 -19.13 -18.32
C LYS A 253 -11.04 -18.09 -19.17
N LYS A 254 -11.53 -17.83 -20.39
CA LYS A 254 -11.04 -16.70 -21.18
C LYS A 254 -11.59 -15.43 -20.54
N LEU A 255 -10.68 -14.61 -19.99
CA LEU A 255 -11.00 -13.34 -19.34
C LEU A 255 -11.36 -12.27 -20.38
N GLU A 256 -12.48 -12.49 -21.06
CA GLU A 256 -13.04 -11.58 -22.05
C GLU A 256 -13.88 -10.49 -21.38
N GLN A 257 -14.15 -9.39 -22.08
CA GLN A 257 -14.94 -8.29 -21.53
C GLN A 257 -16.37 -8.71 -21.15
N SER A 258 -16.94 -9.68 -21.87
CA SER A 258 -18.28 -10.19 -21.55
C SER A 258 -18.31 -10.87 -20.18
N GLY A 259 -19.42 -10.66 -19.45
CA GLY A 259 -19.58 -11.19 -18.11
C GLY A 259 -20.82 -10.62 -17.43
N ILE A 260 -21.15 -11.19 -16.28
CA ILE A 260 -22.27 -10.75 -15.45
C ILE A 260 -21.70 -10.22 -14.15
N VAL A 261 -22.01 -8.96 -13.81
CA VAL A 261 -21.87 -8.49 -12.43
C VAL A 261 -22.97 -9.14 -11.60
N PHE A 262 -22.59 -9.98 -10.65
CA PHE A 262 -23.53 -10.71 -9.82
C PHE A 262 -24.25 -9.76 -8.86
N LYS A 263 -25.59 -9.80 -8.86
CA LYS A 263 -26.44 -9.03 -7.96
C LYS A 263 -27.25 -9.99 -7.09
N GLY A 264 -26.82 -10.18 -5.85
CA GLY A 264 -27.39 -11.18 -4.95
C GLY A 264 -28.90 -11.06 -4.77
N GLU A 265 -29.43 -9.87 -4.47
CA GLU A 265 -30.88 -9.64 -4.34
C GLU A 265 -31.67 -10.05 -5.59
N LYS A 266 -31.11 -9.82 -6.78
CA LYS A 266 -31.74 -10.17 -8.06
C LYS A 266 -31.77 -11.68 -8.29
N TYR A 267 -30.69 -12.39 -7.93
CA TYR A 267 -30.52 -13.79 -8.30
C TYR A 267 -30.88 -14.78 -7.17
N CYS A 268 -30.76 -14.35 -5.92
CA CYS A 268 -30.98 -15.14 -4.71
C CYS A 268 -32.24 -14.74 -3.95
N GLY A 269 -32.84 -13.60 -4.28
CA GLY A 269 -34.04 -13.08 -3.65
C GLY A 269 -33.76 -12.01 -2.60
N VAL A 270 -34.83 -11.37 -2.12
CA VAL A 270 -34.78 -10.20 -1.23
C VAL A 270 -34.18 -10.46 0.16
N SER A 271 -34.05 -11.73 0.55
CA SER A 271 -33.43 -12.12 1.83
C SER A 271 -31.91 -12.18 1.76
N PHE A 272 -31.31 -12.08 0.57
CA PHE A 272 -29.86 -12.11 0.40
C PHE A 272 -29.22 -10.86 1.00
N ASN A 273 -28.30 -11.06 1.93
CA ASN A 273 -27.54 -9.99 2.55
C ASN A 273 -26.21 -9.81 1.78
N SER A 274 -26.09 -8.74 1.01
CA SER A 274 -24.83 -8.45 0.31
C SER A 274 -23.68 -8.13 1.27
N ALA A 275 -23.97 -7.75 2.52
CA ALA A 275 -23.01 -7.27 3.52
C ALA A 275 -21.98 -6.27 2.98
N ILE A 276 -22.28 -5.62 1.84
CA ILE A 276 -21.55 -4.47 1.35
C ILE A 276 -21.85 -3.40 2.37
N ASN A 277 -20.90 -3.20 3.27
CA ASN A 277 -21.03 -2.27 4.37
C ASN A 277 -20.84 -0.88 3.75
N THR A 278 -21.92 -0.33 3.19
CA THR A 278 -22.01 0.94 2.44
C THR A 278 -21.82 2.18 3.32
N CYS A 279 -20.99 2.04 4.33
CA CYS A 279 -20.65 3.13 5.20
C CYS A 279 -19.68 4.05 4.47
N PHE A 280 -20.28 5.02 3.79
CA PHE A 280 -19.62 6.00 2.92
C PHE A 280 -18.50 6.77 3.61
N SER A 281 -18.50 6.81 4.95
CA SER A 281 -17.51 7.51 5.76
C SER A 281 -16.18 6.75 5.88
N ILE A 282 -16.17 5.42 5.71
CA ILE A 282 -14.94 4.61 5.85
C ILE A 282 -13.88 5.05 4.83
N PRO A 283 -14.17 5.19 3.52
CA PRO A 283 -13.21 5.71 2.56
C PRO A 283 -12.73 7.14 2.86
N LEU A 284 -13.49 7.91 3.64
CA LEU A 284 -13.16 9.28 4.06
C LEU A 284 -12.35 9.31 5.37
N GLY A 285 -12.02 8.15 5.94
CA GLY A 285 -11.25 8.02 7.18
C GLY A 285 -12.09 8.05 8.47
N TYR A 286 -13.41 7.97 8.37
CA TYR A 286 -14.33 8.04 9.51
C TYR A 286 -15.08 6.70 9.72
N PRO A 287 -15.23 6.23 10.97
CA PRO A 287 -15.91 4.98 11.26
C PRO A 287 -17.41 5.04 10.92
N CYS A 288 -18.06 3.88 10.89
CA CYS A 288 -19.52 3.84 10.83
C CYS A 288 -20.12 4.09 12.18
N CYS A 289 -21.26 4.74 12.19
CA CYS A 289 -22.08 4.76 13.39
C CYS A 289 -22.53 3.32 13.70
N THR A 290 -22.25 2.88 14.92
CA THR A 290 -22.54 1.53 15.41
C THR A 290 -23.80 1.48 16.27
N SER A 291 -24.13 2.59 16.92
CA SER A 291 -25.16 2.72 17.95
C SER A 291 -26.09 3.89 17.70
N THR A 292 -25.57 5.05 17.27
CA THR A 292 -26.38 6.22 16.96
C THR A 292 -27.08 6.08 15.62
N LYS A 293 -28.34 6.54 15.60
CA LYS A 293 -29.13 6.75 14.39
C LYS A 293 -29.45 8.23 14.19
N GLU A 294 -28.92 9.08 15.06
CA GLU A 294 -29.16 10.52 15.04
C GLU A 294 -28.35 11.18 13.92
N VAL A 295 -29.06 11.91 13.06
CA VAL A 295 -28.46 12.67 11.97
C VAL A 295 -27.98 14.01 12.53
N ILE A 296 -26.66 14.19 12.57
CA ILE A 296 -26.00 15.42 12.99
C ILE A 296 -25.76 16.35 11.80
N ASP A 297 -25.39 15.80 10.64
CA ASP A 297 -25.21 16.56 9.41
C ASP A 297 -25.50 15.72 8.17
N THR A 298 -25.78 16.36 7.03
CA THR A 298 -25.92 15.70 5.73
C THR A 298 -25.27 16.54 4.66
N ASN A 299 -24.29 15.95 3.96
CA ASN A 299 -23.58 16.59 2.86
C ASN A 299 -23.62 15.72 1.59
N GLU A 300 -22.85 16.10 0.58
CA GLU A 300 -22.79 15.38 -0.70
C GLU A 300 -22.29 13.93 -0.58
N TYR A 301 -21.57 13.59 0.49
CA TYR A 301 -21.02 12.26 0.72
C TYR A 301 -22.00 11.33 1.44
N GLY A 302 -22.88 11.86 2.30
CA GLY A 302 -23.86 11.08 3.02
C GLY A 302 -24.34 11.73 4.31
N THR A 303 -25.00 10.92 5.14
CA THR A 303 -25.60 11.34 6.40
C THR A 303 -24.68 10.98 7.56
N TRP A 304 -24.35 11.95 8.40
CA TRP A 304 -23.36 11.83 9.46
C TRP A 304 -24.01 11.79 10.85
N GLY A 305 -23.42 11.02 11.75
CA GLY A 305 -23.73 10.99 13.18
C GLY A 305 -22.47 11.28 14.01
N ILE A 306 -22.65 11.34 15.34
CA ILE A 306 -21.54 11.45 16.30
C ILE A 306 -21.67 10.34 17.35
N GLU A 307 -20.58 9.61 17.61
CA GLU A 307 -20.47 8.61 18.68
C GLU A 307 -19.22 8.90 19.51
N ASN A 308 -19.36 8.94 20.84
CA ASN A 308 -18.26 9.23 21.77
C ASN A 308 -17.50 10.54 21.47
N GLY A 309 -18.14 11.49 20.77
CA GLY A 309 -17.53 12.76 20.38
C GLY A 309 -16.89 12.76 18.98
N ASP A 310 -16.85 11.62 18.27
CA ASP A 310 -16.26 11.50 16.94
C ASP A 310 -17.32 11.37 15.83
N TRP A 311 -17.00 11.92 14.66
CA TRP A 311 -17.84 11.82 13.47
C TRP A 311 -17.89 10.39 12.93
N CYS A 312 -19.09 9.93 12.58
CA CYS A 312 -19.31 8.62 11.99
C CYS A 312 -20.32 8.67 10.84
N GLY A 313 -20.19 7.77 9.87
CA GLY A 313 -21.14 7.65 8.77
C GLY A 313 -22.34 6.79 9.15
N LEU A 314 -23.54 7.34 9.00
CA LEU A 314 -24.76 6.57 9.19
C LEU A 314 -24.98 5.65 7.98
N LYS A 315 -25.21 4.37 8.26
CA LYS A 315 -25.54 3.40 7.21
C LYS A 315 -26.84 3.80 6.54
N LYS A 316 -26.89 3.71 5.20
CA LYS A 316 -28.13 3.94 4.46
C LYS A 316 -29.15 2.88 4.88
N ALA A 317 -30.22 3.31 5.55
CA ALA A 317 -31.25 2.39 6.02
C ALA A 317 -31.91 1.69 4.82
N SER A 318 -31.89 0.35 4.84
CA SER A 318 -32.88 -0.45 4.10
C SER A 318 -34.27 0.03 4.55
N SER A 319 -35.10 0.41 3.58
CA SER A 319 -36.41 1.01 3.83
C SER A 319 -37.34 0.03 4.53
N SER A 320 -37.49 0.16 5.85
CA SER A 320 -38.67 -0.33 6.57
C SER A 320 -39.19 0.78 7.48
N LYS A 321 -40.42 1.22 7.19
CA LYS A 321 -41.19 2.15 8.02
C LYS A 321 -41.66 1.41 9.26
N SER A 322 -41.45 1.97 10.46
CA SER A 322 -42.48 2.04 11.50
C SER A 322 -42.06 3.00 12.63
N SER A 323 -43.07 3.44 13.35
CA SER A 323 -43.23 4.69 14.09
C SER A 323 -43.35 4.48 15.61
N ALA A 324 -42.98 5.52 16.37
CA ALA A 324 -43.28 5.81 17.80
C ALA A 324 -42.66 4.85 18.85
N SER A 325 -42.26 5.24 20.06
CA SER A 325 -42.59 6.38 20.94
C SER A 325 -41.52 6.58 22.04
N ARG A 326 -41.56 7.75 22.67
CA ARG A 326 -40.72 8.32 23.75
C ARG A 326 -40.56 7.44 25.01
N GLU A 327 -39.44 7.62 25.72
CA GLU A 327 -39.43 8.10 27.12
C GLU A 327 -38.04 8.64 27.53
N ILE A 328 -38.05 9.70 28.35
CA ILE A 328 -36.92 10.41 28.94
C ILE A 328 -36.78 9.92 30.39
N ASN A 329 -35.55 9.68 30.87
CA ASN A 329 -35.26 9.98 32.27
C ASN A 329 -33.78 10.29 32.53
N THR A 330 -33.59 11.40 33.21
CA THR A 330 -32.35 12.04 33.65
C THR A 330 -31.92 11.54 35.04
N GLY A 331 -30.61 11.47 35.30
CA GLY A 331 -30.05 11.27 36.64
C GLY A 331 -28.55 11.55 36.68
N SER A 332 -28.13 12.44 37.57
CA SER A 332 -26.89 13.23 37.53
C SER A 332 -25.89 12.82 38.63
N SER A 333 -24.58 13.04 38.33
CA SER A 333 -23.43 13.47 39.18
C SER A 333 -23.13 12.75 40.54
N SER A 334 -21.89 12.40 40.89
CA SER A 334 -20.74 13.25 41.34
C SER A 334 -19.69 12.28 41.98
N SER A 335 -18.37 12.28 41.71
CA SER A 335 -17.23 13.18 42.00
C SER A 335 -16.37 12.81 43.24
N GLY A 336 -15.03 12.74 43.05
CA GLY A 336 -13.95 12.91 44.06
C GLY A 336 -13.09 11.67 44.35
N SER A 337 -11.76 11.66 44.47
CA SER A 337 -10.70 12.69 44.33
C SER A 337 -9.28 12.05 44.40
N ASN A 338 -8.36 12.54 43.54
CA ASN A 338 -6.89 12.73 43.63
C ASN A 338 -5.94 11.79 44.43
N ASN A 339 -4.89 11.30 43.76
CA ASN A 339 -3.49 11.61 44.16
C ASN A 339 -2.48 11.54 42.98
N SER A 340 -1.43 12.36 43.10
CA SER A 340 -0.45 12.82 42.10
C SER A 340 0.53 11.76 41.54
N SER A 341 0.67 11.67 40.20
CA SER A 341 1.91 11.20 39.53
C SER A 341 1.90 11.50 38.02
N SER A 342 2.96 12.18 37.54
CA SER A 342 3.39 12.37 36.13
C SER A 342 2.29 12.33 35.05
N SER A 343 1.88 13.50 34.56
CA SER A 343 0.82 13.68 33.56
C SER A 343 1.04 12.80 32.33
N CYS A 344 0.27 11.73 32.24
CA CYS A 344 0.22 10.86 31.09
C CYS A 344 -0.52 11.57 29.96
N PHE A 345 0.19 11.83 28.85
CA PHE A 345 -0.29 12.67 27.76
C PHE A 345 -1.51 12.07 27.04
N SER A 346 -1.59 10.73 26.95
CA SER A 346 -2.63 10.03 26.18
C SER A 346 -4.04 10.20 26.74
N LYS A 347 -4.19 10.52 28.04
CA LYS A 347 -5.50 10.79 28.64
C LYS A 347 -6.20 11.99 27.99
N SER A 348 -5.42 13.00 27.58
CA SER A 348 -5.97 14.17 26.87
C SER A 348 -6.41 13.86 25.44
N LEU A 349 -6.05 12.68 24.92
CA LEU A 349 -6.35 12.19 23.58
C LEU A 349 -7.37 11.05 23.60
N GLY A 350 -8.01 10.78 24.75
CA GLY A 350 -9.03 9.73 24.89
C GLY A 350 -8.49 8.32 25.16
N PHE A 351 -7.18 8.14 25.34
CA PHE A 351 -6.56 6.83 25.54
C PHE A 351 -6.06 6.62 26.98
N PRO A 352 -6.16 5.40 27.54
CA PRO A 352 -5.63 5.10 28.86
C PRO A 352 -4.09 5.26 28.92
N CYS A 353 -3.54 5.24 30.12
CA CYS A 353 -2.09 5.14 30.31
C CYS A 353 -1.71 3.68 30.42
N CYS A 354 -0.54 3.33 29.92
CA CYS A 354 -0.06 1.96 30.10
C CYS A 354 0.13 1.67 31.59
N SER A 355 -0.31 0.50 32.04
CA SER A 355 -0.31 0.12 33.46
C SER A 355 1.08 0.02 34.08
N SER A 356 2.14 -0.15 33.27
CA SER A 356 3.52 -0.21 33.71
C SER A 356 4.45 0.69 32.90
N LYS A 357 5.50 1.19 33.54
CA LYS A 357 6.46 2.17 32.98
C LYS A 357 7.50 1.56 32.03
N ASN A 358 7.55 0.22 31.91
CA ASN A 358 8.46 -0.53 31.03
C ASN A 358 7.62 -1.42 30.09
N LYS A 359 6.96 -0.82 29.11
CA LYS A 359 6.27 -1.54 28.03
C LYS A 359 6.91 -1.26 26.70
N ASP A 360 6.81 -2.25 25.81
CA ASP A 360 7.25 -2.14 24.42
C ASP A 360 6.60 -0.92 23.77
N ILE A 361 7.43 -0.09 23.13
CA ILE A 361 6.97 1.08 22.40
C ILE A 361 6.54 0.60 21.01
N TYR A 362 5.24 0.66 20.75
CA TYR A 362 4.65 0.27 19.47
C TYR A 362 4.65 1.43 18.46
N PHE A 363 4.57 2.67 18.97
CA PHE A 363 4.45 3.86 18.13
C PHE A 363 4.93 5.09 18.92
N THR A 364 5.54 6.07 18.26
CA THR A 364 5.97 7.33 18.87
C THR A 364 5.56 8.47 17.94
N ASP A 365 4.90 9.48 18.49
CA ASP A 365 4.52 10.70 17.78
C ASP A 365 5.03 11.95 18.52
N GLU A 366 4.59 13.12 18.08
CA GLU A 366 4.92 14.41 18.69
C GLU A 366 4.38 14.57 20.13
N LYS A 367 3.45 13.71 20.57
CA LYS A 367 2.81 13.76 21.89
C LYS A 367 3.51 12.82 22.89
N GLY A 368 4.05 11.69 22.43
CA GLY A 368 4.89 10.81 23.23
C GLY A 368 4.95 9.36 22.73
N ASN A 369 5.38 8.46 23.62
CA ASN A 369 5.48 7.03 23.32
C ASN A 369 4.16 6.31 23.61
N TRP A 370 3.78 5.41 22.72
CA TRP A 370 2.56 4.63 22.77
C TRP A 370 2.85 3.13 22.88
N GLY A 371 2.06 2.43 23.69
CA GLY A 371 2.05 0.98 23.81
C GLY A 371 0.66 0.39 23.53
N ILE A 372 0.56 -0.94 23.49
CA ILE A 372 -0.71 -1.65 23.38
C ILE A 372 -0.90 -2.53 24.62
N GLU A 373 -2.05 -2.44 25.28
CA GLU A 373 -2.44 -3.23 26.45
C GLU A 373 -3.85 -3.77 26.27
N ASN A 374 -4.03 -5.09 26.47
CA ASN A 374 -5.32 -5.78 26.29
C ASN A 374 -5.99 -5.52 24.92
N GLY A 375 -5.20 -5.24 23.88
CA GLY A 375 -5.68 -4.93 22.54
C GLY A 375 -6.03 -3.46 22.30
N GLU A 376 -5.80 -2.58 23.26
CA GLU A 376 -6.10 -1.14 23.18
C GLU A 376 -4.83 -0.28 23.29
N TRP A 377 -4.86 0.91 22.68
CA TRP A 377 -3.75 1.86 22.72
C TRP A 377 -3.63 2.54 24.08
N CYS A 378 -2.42 2.66 24.60
CA CYS A 378 -2.13 3.34 25.85
C CYS A 378 -0.88 4.24 25.75
N GLY A 379 -0.87 5.38 26.45
CA GLY A 379 0.28 6.28 26.49
C GLY A 379 1.28 5.91 27.58
N ILE A 380 2.56 5.96 27.23
CA ILE A 380 3.68 5.70 28.14
C ILE A 380 4.18 7.05 28.66
N SER A 381 3.93 7.33 29.94
CA SER A 381 4.28 8.62 30.55
C SER A 381 5.80 8.83 30.59
N ALA A 382 6.27 9.95 30.03
CA ALA A 382 7.68 10.28 29.88
C ALA A 382 8.37 10.48 31.24
N ALA A 383 9.14 9.47 31.65
CA ALA A 383 10.19 9.60 32.65
C ALA A 383 11.35 8.63 32.38
N ILE A 384 11.91 8.61 31.18
CA ILE A 384 13.31 8.17 30.98
C ILE A 384 13.97 9.05 29.90
N LYS A 385 14.88 9.93 30.36
CA LYS A 385 15.99 10.41 29.54
C LYS A 385 17.08 9.33 29.50
N ASN A 386 17.51 8.99 28.29
CA ASN A 386 18.80 8.40 27.90
C ASN A 386 19.34 7.17 28.65
N ASN A 387 19.39 6.04 27.93
CA ASN A 387 20.69 5.53 27.48
C ASN A 387 20.51 4.67 26.22
N ALA A 388 21.49 4.71 25.33
CA ALA A 388 21.44 4.17 23.97
C ALA A 388 21.09 2.66 23.91
N SER A 389 19.80 2.31 23.74
CA SER A 389 19.40 1.00 23.22
C SER A 389 19.19 1.13 21.72
N CYS A 390 19.84 0.31 20.89
CA CYS A 390 19.68 0.47 19.46
C CYS A 390 18.25 0.12 19.03
N PHE A 391 17.72 0.90 18.09
CA PHE A 391 16.32 0.86 17.68
C PHE A 391 15.90 -0.48 17.07
N SER A 392 16.83 -1.23 16.48
CA SER A 392 16.52 -2.51 15.82
C SER A 392 16.18 -3.63 16.80
N SER A 393 16.61 -3.54 18.06
CA SER A 393 16.33 -4.56 19.08
C SER A 393 14.82 -4.69 19.34
N ALA A 394 14.08 -3.58 19.27
CA ALA A 394 12.62 -3.58 19.38
C ALA A 394 11.91 -4.25 18.17
N LEU A 395 12.64 -4.48 17.08
CA LEU A 395 12.15 -5.13 15.86
C LEU A 395 12.62 -6.60 15.77
N GLY A 396 13.25 -7.13 16.82
CA GLY A 396 13.82 -8.48 16.85
C GLY A 396 15.10 -8.63 16.02
N ILE A 397 15.75 -7.52 15.64
CA ILE A 397 16.97 -7.50 14.82
C ILE A 397 18.14 -7.02 15.70
N PRO A 398 19.28 -7.74 15.76
CA PRO A 398 20.38 -7.42 16.67
C PRO A 398 20.98 -6.04 16.40
N CYS A 399 21.64 -5.46 17.40
CA CYS A 399 22.42 -4.22 17.21
C CYS A 399 23.76 -4.52 16.56
N CYS A 400 24.26 -3.61 15.72
CA CYS A 400 25.62 -3.76 15.21
C CYS A 400 26.59 -3.68 16.38
N SER A 401 27.46 -4.67 16.50
CA SER A 401 28.44 -4.82 17.58
C SER A 401 29.60 -3.85 17.39
N SER A 402 30.00 -3.60 16.13
CA SER A 402 31.04 -2.65 15.76
C SER A 402 30.70 -1.25 16.27
N LYS A 403 31.71 -0.52 16.75
CA LYS A 403 31.60 0.90 17.10
C LYS A 403 31.64 1.81 15.87
N ASN A 404 32.10 1.27 14.73
CA ASN A 404 32.21 1.95 13.44
C ASN A 404 31.47 1.15 12.36
N ALA A 405 30.26 0.67 12.68
CA ALA A 405 29.45 -0.08 11.73
C ALA A 405 29.19 0.77 10.47
N GLU A 406 29.49 0.21 9.30
CA GLU A 406 29.23 0.87 8.03
C GLU A 406 27.72 0.93 7.79
N ILE A 407 27.22 2.12 7.44
CA ILE A 407 25.80 2.31 7.14
C ILE A 407 25.55 1.74 5.75
N TYR A 408 24.91 0.58 5.71
CA TYR A 408 24.53 -0.09 4.47
C TYR A 408 23.17 0.41 3.95
N TYR A 409 22.28 0.80 4.87
CA TYR A 409 20.94 1.27 4.54
C TYR A 409 20.41 2.23 5.61
N SER A 410 19.52 3.14 5.24
CA SER A 410 18.88 4.08 6.16
C SER A 410 17.42 4.25 5.79
N ASP A 411 16.55 4.19 6.79
CA ASP A 411 15.12 4.43 6.64
C ASP A 411 14.62 5.36 7.75
N ILE A 412 13.30 5.53 7.83
CA ILE A 412 12.64 6.34 8.86
C ILE A 412 12.83 5.81 10.29
N LYS A 413 13.26 4.55 10.45
CA LYS A 413 13.47 3.90 11.75
C LYS A 413 14.91 4.08 12.23
N GLY A 414 15.87 4.13 11.32
CA GLY A 414 17.26 4.45 11.64
C GLY A 414 18.28 3.93 10.62
N ASN A 415 19.54 3.88 11.04
CA ASN A 415 20.65 3.41 10.22
C ASN A 415 20.87 1.91 10.43
N TRP A 416 21.10 1.18 9.35
CA TRP A 416 21.25 -0.26 9.33
C TRP A 416 22.63 -0.64 8.76
N GLY A 417 23.25 -1.65 9.35
CA GLY A 417 24.49 -2.26 8.90
C GLY A 417 24.33 -3.76 8.67
N ILE A 418 25.38 -4.39 8.15
CA ILE A 418 25.47 -5.85 7.99
C ILE A 418 26.72 -6.33 8.73
N GLU A 419 26.55 -7.27 9.67
CA GLU A 419 27.66 -7.91 10.39
C GLU A 419 27.51 -9.42 10.32
N ASN A 420 28.59 -10.12 9.96
CA ASN A 420 28.60 -11.59 9.80
C ASN A 420 27.52 -12.14 8.84
N GLY A 421 27.04 -11.32 7.90
CA GLY A 421 25.99 -11.68 6.95
C GLY A 421 24.56 -11.37 7.43
N ASP A 422 24.38 -10.88 8.66
CA ASP A 422 23.07 -10.57 9.24
C ASP A 422 22.85 -9.06 9.39
N TRP A 423 21.59 -8.65 9.27
CA TRP A 423 21.18 -7.27 9.47
C TRP A 423 21.30 -6.85 10.91
N CYS A 424 21.77 -5.62 11.12
CA CYS A 424 21.88 -5.05 12.45
C CYS A 424 21.54 -3.54 12.47
N GLY A 425 20.99 -3.06 13.59
CA GLY A 425 20.70 -1.64 13.79
C GLY A 425 21.90 -0.88 14.34
N ILE A 426 22.20 0.27 13.74
CA ILE A 426 23.27 1.17 14.17
C ILE A 426 22.67 2.19 15.14
N SER A 427 22.98 2.06 16.43
CA SER A 427 22.53 2.99 17.46
C SER A 427 23.02 4.41 17.19
N ALA A 428 22.18 5.42 17.46
CA ALA A 428 22.55 6.84 17.33
C ALA A 428 23.84 7.22 18.08
N ALA A 429 24.16 6.56 19.20
CA ALA A 429 25.40 6.76 19.95
C ALA A 429 26.68 6.25 19.24
N LYS A 430 26.54 5.49 18.16
CA LYS A 430 27.63 4.98 17.31
C LYS A 430 27.74 5.72 15.97
N VAL A 431 26.87 6.70 15.72
CA VAL A 431 26.88 7.50 14.50
C VAL A 431 27.83 8.66 14.70
N ASN A 432 28.98 8.64 14.02
CA ASN A 432 29.79 9.84 13.89
C ASN A 432 29.04 10.81 12.94
N ASN A 433 28.40 11.80 13.55
CA ASN A 433 27.36 12.65 13.00
C ASN A 433 27.92 13.59 11.91
N SER A 434 27.87 13.19 10.64
CA SER A 434 28.51 13.96 9.55
C SER A 434 27.56 14.49 8.48
N CYS A 435 26.26 14.15 8.52
CA CYS A 435 25.35 14.39 7.40
C CYS A 435 24.10 15.16 7.83
N PHE A 436 23.98 16.40 7.33
CA PHE A 436 22.98 17.38 7.78
C PHE A 436 21.58 17.15 7.19
N SER A 437 21.47 16.48 6.04
CA SER A 437 20.23 16.35 5.28
C SER A 437 19.21 15.41 5.92
N VAL A 438 19.66 14.50 6.80
CA VAL A 438 18.79 13.55 7.49
C VAL A 438 17.76 14.28 8.36
N ALA A 439 18.19 15.35 9.03
CA ALA A 439 17.29 16.19 9.83
C ALA A 439 16.24 16.94 8.98
N LEU A 440 16.44 17.00 7.66
CA LEU A 440 15.54 17.64 6.70
C LEU A 440 14.70 16.61 5.92
N GLY A 441 14.80 15.32 6.26
CA GLY A 441 14.05 14.25 5.61
C GLY A 441 14.69 13.68 4.33
N PHE A 442 15.96 13.98 4.08
CA PHE A 442 16.67 13.52 2.88
C PHE A 442 17.86 12.60 3.23
N PRO A 443 18.11 11.52 2.46
CA PRO A 443 19.18 10.57 2.73
C PRO A 443 20.58 11.21 2.64
N CYS A 444 21.60 10.53 3.16
CA CYS A 444 22.98 10.93 2.96
C CYS A 444 23.50 10.40 1.63
N CYS A 445 24.30 11.22 0.94
CA CYS A 445 24.95 10.77 -0.26
C CYS A 445 26.05 9.75 0.06
N SER A 446 26.22 8.76 -0.82
CA SER A 446 27.37 7.87 -0.79
C SER A 446 28.67 8.67 -1.03
N SER A 447 29.81 8.08 -0.66
CA SER A 447 31.12 8.73 -0.82
C SER A 447 31.52 9.01 -2.27
N SER A 448 30.81 8.45 -3.25
CA SER A 448 31.04 8.67 -4.68
C SER A 448 30.13 9.74 -5.31
N ALA A 449 29.19 10.30 -4.55
CA ALA A 449 28.30 11.35 -5.03
C ALA A 449 29.08 12.62 -5.41
N THR A 450 28.59 13.29 -6.46
CA THR A 450 29.10 14.59 -6.89
C THR A 450 28.14 15.70 -6.47
N GLU A 451 28.68 16.83 -6.03
CA GLU A 451 27.88 17.99 -5.65
C GLU A 451 27.17 18.56 -6.88
N VAL A 452 25.85 18.58 -6.86
CA VAL A 452 25.01 19.15 -7.93
C VAL A 452 24.36 20.47 -7.51
N PHE A 453 24.26 20.71 -6.20
CA PHE A 453 23.63 21.90 -5.63
C PHE A 453 24.16 22.19 -4.23
N ARG A 454 24.13 23.45 -3.79
CA ARG A 454 24.56 23.85 -2.43
C ARG A 454 23.67 24.98 -1.93
N ASP A 455 23.23 24.86 -0.68
CA ASP A 455 22.43 25.88 0.01
C ASP A 455 23.02 26.21 1.40
N SER A 456 22.22 26.87 2.24
CA SER A 456 22.60 27.24 3.61
C SER A 456 22.72 26.04 4.56
N TYR A 457 22.17 24.88 4.21
CA TYR A 457 22.23 23.66 5.02
C TYR A 457 23.46 22.81 4.66
N GLY A 458 23.84 22.74 3.38
CA GLY A 458 25.10 22.15 2.94
C GLY A 458 25.15 21.79 1.46
N SER A 459 26.07 20.88 1.10
CA SER A 459 26.22 20.34 -0.26
C SER A 459 25.22 19.22 -0.50
N TRP A 460 24.61 19.23 -1.67
CA TRP A 460 23.62 18.26 -2.11
C TRP A 460 24.09 17.51 -3.36
N GLY A 461 23.83 16.21 -3.38
CA GLY A 461 24.01 15.30 -4.52
C GLY A 461 22.67 14.72 -4.98
N VAL A 462 22.67 14.03 -6.12
CA VAL A 462 21.54 13.21 -6.57
C VAL A 462 22.04 11.80 -6.84
N GLU A 463 21.48 10.83 -6.14
CA GLU A 463 21.78 9.41 -6.29
C GLU A 463 20.49 8.63 -6.50
N TYR A 464 20.51 7.70 -7.46
CA TYR A 464 19.33 6.87 -7.80
C TYR A 464 18.05 7.68 -8.15
N GLY A 465 18.20 8.95 -8.52
CA GLY A 465 17.10 9.87 -8.84
C GLY A 465 16.55 10.68 -7.67
N GLU A 466 17.13 10.53 -6.46
CA GLU A 466 16.68 11.20 -5.23
C GLU A 466 17.73 12.20 -4.73
N TRP A 467 17.28 13.26 -4.04
CA TRP A 467 18.16 14.24 -3.41
C TRP A 467 18.80 13.67 -2.14
N CYS A 468 20.11 13.85 -2.00
CA CYS A 468 20.86 13.44 -0.81
C CYS A 468 21.78 14.56 -0.32
N GLY A 469 22.05 14.61 0.99
CA GLY A 469 23.01 15.55 1.57
C GLY A 469 24.40 14.93 1.70
N MET A 470 25.40 15.67 1.28
CA MET A 470 26.79 15.23 1.36
C MET A 470 27.34 15.51 2.77
N SER A 471 28.07 14.55 3.32
CA SER A 471 28.65 14.69 4.65
C SER A 471 29.79 15.71 4.67
N LYS A 472 29.97 16.42 5.80
CA LYS A 472 31.05 17.43 5.97
C LYS A 472 32.47 16.84 5.97
N ALA A 473 32.62 15.52 5.81
CA ALA A 473 33.92 14.87 5.76
C ALA A 473 34.46 14.85 4.32
N LYS A 474 35.26 15.89 4.01
CA LYS A 474 36.15 16.08 2.83
C LYS A 474 35.67 17.10 1.78
N THR A 475 35.76 18.38 2.13
CA THR A 475 36.23 19.39 1.19
C THR A 475 37.71 19.11 0.84
N SER A 476 37.96 18.17 -0.09
CA SER A 476 39.24 18.14 -0.81
C SER A 476 38.98 18.50 -2.27
N SER A 477 39.22 19.77 -2.58
CA SER A 477 39.18 20.34 -3.91
C SER A 477 40.12 19.61 -4.88
N LYS A 478 39.56 18.86 -5.83
CA LYS A 478 40.21 18.64 -7.13
C LYS A 478 39.54 19.54 -8.16
N LYS A 479 40.17 20.70 -8.42
CA LYS A 479 39.85 21.54 -9.56
C LYS A 479 40.10 20.76 -10.85
N ILE A 480 39.06 20.33 -11.54
CA ILE A 480 39.17 19.90 -12.93
C ILE A 480 39.20 21.17 -13.78
N LYS A 481 40.36 21.44 -14.40
CA LYS A 481 40.48 22.50 -15.42
C LYS A 481 39.64 22.10 -16.64
N VAL A 482 38.50 22.76 -16.83
CA VAL A 482 37.74 22.68 -18.08
C VAL A 482 38.53 23.41 -19.16
N LYS A 483 39.06 22.69 -20.15
CA LYS A 483 39.56 23.28 -21.39
C LYS A 483 38.35 23.75 -22.21
N THR A 484 38.24 25.05 -22.41
CA THR A 484 37.25 25.68 -23.28
C THR A 484 37.49 25.26 -24.74
N VAL A 485 36.55 24.55 -25.35
CA VAL A 485 36.54 24.31 -26.81
C VAL A 485 35.89 25.53 -27.47
N LYS A 486 36.65 26.24 -28.31
CA LYS A 486 36.14 27.33 -29.14
C LYS A 486 35.21 26.76 -30.22
N VAL A 487 33.97 27.24 -30.25
CA VAL A 487 33.02 27.00 -31.34
C VAL A 487 33.47 27.81 -32.56
N ILE A 488 33.83 27.13 -33.64
CA ILE A 488 34.08 27.75 -34.95
C ILE A 488 32.72 27.93 -35.64
N LYS A 489 32.32 29.19 -35.86
CA LYS A 489 31.20 29.54 -36.75
C LYS A 489 31.68 29.41 -38.20
N THR A 490 31.15 28.45 -38.94
CA THR A 490 31.22 28.44 -40.41
C THR A 490 30.10 29.30 -40.99
N LYS A 491 30.48 30.37 -41.72
CA LYS A 491 29.57 31.11 -42.61
C LYS A 491 29.26 30.22 -43.82
N LYS A 492 27.97 30.09 -44.17
CA LYS A 492 27.55 29.69 -45.51
C LYS A 492 27.56 30.93 -46.40
N ASN A 493 28.12 30.79 -47.60
CA ASN A 493 27.90 31.71 -48.72
C ASN A 493 26.48 31.60 -49.22
#